data_AF-A0A815PMT2-F1
#
_entry.id   AF-A0A815PMT2-F1
#
_cell.length_a   1.000
_cell.length_b   1.000
_cell.length_c   1.000
_cell.angle_alpha   90.00
_cell.angle_beta   90.00
_cell.angle_gamma   90.00
#
_symmetry.space_group_name_H-M   'P 1'
#
loop_
_entity.id
_entity.type
_entity.pdbx_description
1 polymer ?
#
loop_
_entity_poly.entity_id
_entity_poly.type
_entity_poly.pdbx_seq_one_letter_code
_entity_poly.pdbx_strand_id
1 'polypeptide(L)'
;MLDVVVANSGDNSVIVLLGNGANDTSGQKNFSTGANPQSVAVGDFNFDGNLDVVVANFDDNTVTVLLGNGENDAIGQKTFSTGRNPRSVAVGDFNRDNMLDVVVANSGDNSVTVLLGNGLNDTSGQKNFSTGANPQSVAVGDFNFDGNLDAVVVNYNSDTVTVLIGNGRDSVIEYQTYSTGKDYDHNQQRLSLSVYESNTASF
;
A
#
# COMPACT_ATOMS: atom_id res chain seq x y z
N MET A 1 -23.48 -8.79 0.20
CA MET A 1 -22.67 -9.97 -0.20
C MET A 1 -21.23 -9.60 0.12
N LEU A 2 -20.49 -10.47 0.81
CA LEU A 2 -19.08 -10.21 1.13
C LEU A 2 -18.27 -11.16 0.27
N ASP A 3 -17.55 -10.62 -0.69
CA ASP A 3 -16.65 -11.37 -1.55
C ASP A 3 -15.21 -11.24 -1.00
N VAL A 4 -14.37 -12.23 -1.27
CA VAL A 4 -12.97 -12.23 -0.82
C VAL A 4 -12.05 -12.18 -2.04
N VAL A 5 -11.07 -11.28 -2.00
CA VAL A 5 -10.05 -11.13 -3.04
C VAL A 5 -8.74 -11.69 -2.52
N VAL A 6 -8.11 -12.61 -3.27
CA VAL A 6 -6.88 -13.31 -2.86
C VAL A 6 -5.83 -13.25 -3.96
N ALA A 7 -4.61 -12.81 -3.63
CA ALA A 7 -3.45 -13.01 -4.51
C ALA A 7 -3.05 -14.49 -4.54
N ASN A 8 -2.95 -15.07 -5.73
CA ASN A 8 -2.49 -16.43 -5.96
C ASN A 8 -1.16 -16.41 -6.71
N SER A 9 -0.08 -16.58 -5.96
CA SER A 9 1.29 -16.60 -6.49
C SER A 9 1.61 -17.82 -7.33
N GLY A 10 0.88 -18.94 -7.16
CA GLY A 10 1.09 -20.15 -7.95
C GLY A 10 0.66 -20.01 -9.41
N ASP A 11 -0.37 -19.20 -9.66
CA ASP A 11 -0.99 -19.05 -10.98
C ASP A 11 -0.84 -17.63 -11.56
N ASN A 12 -0.08 -16.74 -10.92
CA ASN A 12 0.08 -15.33 -11.30
C ASN A 12 -1.28 -14.63 -11.51
N SER A 13 -2.16 -14.76 -10.52
CA SER A 13 -3.53 -14.25 -10.60
C SER A 13 -4.03 -13.70 -9.29
N VAL A 14 -5.15 -12.97 -9.37
CA VAL A 14 -6.05 -12.74 -8.25
C VAL A 14 -7.30 -13.58 -8.43
N ILE A 15 -7.73 -14.19 -7.32
CA ILE A 15 -8.98 -14.95 -7.23
C ILE A 15 -10.01 -14.10 -6.50
N VAL A 16 -11.18 -13.92 -7.11
CA VAL A 16 -12.37 -13.38 -6.43
C VAL A 16 -13.26 -14.55 -6.04
N LEU A 17 -13.34 -14.81 -4.73
CA LEU A 17 -14.21 -15.81 -4.13
C LEU A 17 -15.56 -15.16 -3.82
N LEU A 18 -16.59 -15.60 -4.54
CA LEU A 18 -17.95 -15.13 -4.37
C LEU A 18 -18.56 -15.69 -3.09
N GLY A 19 -18.82 -14.83 -2.11
CA GLY A 19 -19.35 -15.25 -0.82
C GLY A 19 -20.87 -15.37 -0.86
N ASN A 20 -21.38 -16.59 -1.10
CA ASN A 20 -22.78 -16.93 -0.81
C ASN A 20 -22.99 -17.39 0.65
N GLY A 21 -21.95 -17.34 1.50
CA GLY A 21 -21.98 -17.79 2.89
C GLY A 21 -21.96 -19.32 3.06
N ALA A 22 -21.81 -20.10 1.98
CA ALA A 22 -21.87 -21.57 2.02
C ALA A 22 -20.51 -22.27 1.84
N ASN A 23 -19.37 -21.56 1.96
CA ASN A 23 -18.03 -22.08 1.63
C ASN A 23 -17.94 -22.71 0.22
N ASP A 24 -18.75 -22.22 -0.72
CA ASP A 24 -18.77 -22.71 -2.09
C ASP A 24 -17.80 -21.91 -2.96
N THR A 25 -16.65 -22.51 -3.28
CA THR A 25 -15.62 -21.92 -4.14
C THR A 25 -15.83 -22.20 -5.63
N SER A 26 -16.95 -22.82 -6.02
CA SER A 26 -17.21 -23.20 -7.42
C SER A 26 -17.48 -22.01 -8.34
N GLY A 27 -17.81 -20.84 -7.78
CA GLY A 27 -18.02 -19.58 -8.50
C GLY A 27 -16.79 -18.67 -8.59
N GLN A 28 -15.59 -19.15 -8.30
CA GLN A 28 -14.39 -18.32 -8.31
C GLN A 28 -14.07 -17.80 -9.72
N LYS A 29 -13.68 -16.52 -9.81
CA LYS A 29 -13.12 -15.93 -11.03
C LYS A 29 -11.65 -15.63 -10.82
N ASN A 30 -10.85 -15.96 -11.82
CA ASN A 30 -9.41 -15.73 -11.84
C ASN A 30 -9.09 -14.61 -12.82
N PHE A 31 -8.32 -13.64 -12.37
CA PHE A 31 -7.84 -12.53 -13.18
C PHE A 31 -6.32 -12.55 -13.21
N SER A 32 -5.74 -12.60 -14.40
CA SER A 32 -4.28 -12.59 -14.55
C SER A 32 -3.69 -11.28 -14.02
N THR A 33 -2.55 -11.38 -13.38
CA THR A 33 -1.74 -10.25 -12.88
C THR A 33 -0.32 -10.37 -13.42
N GLY A 34 0.62 -9.61 -12.84
CA GLY A 34 2.05 -9.91 -12.99
C GLY A 34 2.47 -11.14 -12.19
N ALA A 35 3.76 -11.47 -12.28
CA ALA A 35 4.36 -12.64 -11.66
C ALA A 35 4.46 -12.54 -10.13
N ASN A 36 4.13 -13.64 -9.46
CA ASN A 36 4.23 -13.82 -8.01
C ASN A 36 3.54 -12.68 -7.22
N PRO A 37 2.22 -12.50 -7.36
CA PRO A 37 1.48 -11.52 -6.60
C PRO A 37 1.55 -11.81 -5.09
N GLN A 38 1.86 -10.79 -4.28
CA GLN A 38 2.08 -10.92 -2.82
C GLN A 38 1.02 -10.24 -1.96
N SER A 39 0.41 -9.17 -2.45
CA SER A 39 -0.53 -8.35 -1.67
C SER A 39 -1.61 -7.77 -2.58
N VAL A 40 -2.80 -7.59 -2.02
CA VAL A 40 -3.94 -6.95 -2.69
C VAL A 40 -4.51 -5.83 -1.82
N ALA A 41 -5.07 -4.80 -2.47
CA ALA A 41 -5.95 -3.83 -1.86
C ALA A 41 -7.12 -3.53 -2.81
N VAL A 42 -8.21 -2.99 -2.28
CA VAL A 42 -9.48 -2.79 -3.00
C VAL A 42 -9.91 -1.34 -2.84
N GLY A 43 -10.43 -0.73 -3.91
CA GLY A 43 -10.92 0.64 -3.93
C GLY A 43 -11.43 1.02 -5.31
N ASP A 44 -12.09 2.17 -5.47
CA ASP A 44 -12.50 2.69 -6.79
C ASP A 44 -11.37 3.57 -7.35
N PHE A 45 -10.55 3.04 -8.27
CA PHE A 45 -9.40 3.78 -8.82
C PHE A 45 -9.75 4.55 -10.09
N ASN A 46 -10.92 4.33 -10.67
CA ASN A 46 -11.34 4.93 -11.94
C ASN A 46 -12.60 5.81 -11.84
N PHE A 47 -13.19 5.92 -10.65
CA PHE A 47 -14.40 6.69 -10.34
C PHE A 47 -15.66 6.24 -11.04
N ASP A 48 -15.75 4.98 -11.43
CA ASP A 48 -16.98 4.44 -12.01
C ASP A 48 -17.98 3.93 -10.96
N GLY A 49 -17.62 4.00 -9.67
CA GLY A 49 -18.44 3.57 -8.55
C GLY A 49 -18.35 2.07 -8.25
N ASN A 50 -17.56 1.32 -9.01
CA ASN A 50 -17.30 -0.10 -8.77
C ASN A 50 -15.96 -0.28 -8.04
N LEU A 51 -15.85 -1.39 -7.31
CA LEU A 51 -14.60 -1.74 -6.66
C LEU A 51 -13.64 -2.36 -7.68
N ASP A 52 -12.46 -1.77 -7.74
CA ASP A 52 -11.29 -2.27 -8.46
C ASP A 52 -10.33 -2.98 -7.47
N VAL A 53 -9.32 -3.67 -8.00
CA VAL A 53 -8.31 -4.36 -7.20
C VAL A 53 -6.91 -3.93 -7.63
N VAL A 54 -6.07 -3.51 -6.69
CA VAL A 54 -4.63 -3.32 -6.93
C VAL A 54 -3.83 -4.48 -6.34
N VAL A 55 -2.81 -4.94 -7.07
CA VAL A 55 -2.02 -6.13 -6.76
C VAL A 55 -0.54 -5.82 -6.86
N ALA A 56 0.24 -6.17 -5.85
CA ALA A 56 1.71 -6.08 -5.88
C ALA A 56 2.32 -7.35 -6.49
N ASN A 57 3.01 -7.22 -7.63
CA ASN A 57 3.62 -8.33 -8.38
C ASN A 57 5.12 -8.39 -8.10
N PHE A 58 5.52 -9.31 -7.23
CA PHE A 58 6.86 -9.32 -6.63
C PHE A 58 7.99 -9.52 -7.63
N ASP A 59 7.85 -10.44 -8.58
CA ASP A 59 8.93 -10.77 -9.50
C ASP A 59 9.02 -9.79 -10.69
N ASP A 60 7.90 -9.15 -11.04
CA ASP A 60 7.82 -8.17 -12.14
C ASP A 60 8.19 -6.75 -11.73
N ASN A 61 8.28 -6.44 -10.43
CA ASN A 61 8.50 -5.09 -9.90
C ASN A 61 7.42 -4.10 -10.36
N THR A 62 6.17 -4.55 -10.31
CA THR A 62 5.00 -3.77 -10.72
C THR A 62 3.87 -3.88 -9.72
N VAL A 63 2.92 -2.96 -9.83
CA VAL A 63 1.54 -3.19 -9.39
C VAL A 63 0.61 -3.28 -10.59
N THR A 64 -0.40 -4.14 -10.50
CA THR A 64 -1.50 -4.24 -11.47
C THR A 64 -2.80 -3.76 -10.82
N VAL A 65 -3.51 -2.85 -11.48
CA VAL A 65 -4.89 -2.47 -11.13
C VAL A 65 -5.84 -3.18 -12.08
N LEU A 66 -6.68 -4.06 -11.55
CA LEU A 66 -7.79 -4.71 -12.23
C LEU A 66 -9.04 -3.84 -12.07
N LEU A 67 -9.62 -3.42 -13.20
CA LEU A 67 -10.79 -2.54 -13.23
C LEU A 67 -12.07 -3.35 -13.13
N GLY A 68 -12.79 -3.22 -12.03
CA GLY A 68 -14.02 -3.93 -11.75
C GLY A 68 -15.21 -3.36 -12.54
N ASN A 69 -16.26 -4.17 -12.71
CA ASN A 69 -17.51 -3.74 -13.34
C ASN A 69 -18.73 -3.79 -12.40
N GLY A 70 -18.50 -4.03 -11.11
CA GLY A 70 -19.56 -4.19 -10.10
C GLY A 70 -20.29 -5.54 -10.14
N GLU A 71 -20.02 -6.38 -11.14
CA GLU A 71 -20.61 -7.71 -11.33
C GLU A 71 -19.58 -8.82 -11.12
N ASN A 72 -18.59 -8.54 -10.25
CA ASN A 72 -17.45 -9.41 -9.97
C ASN A 72 -16.70 -9.81 -11.24
N ASP A 73 -16.61 -8.93 -12.23
CA ASP A 73 -15.77 -9.09 -13.43
C ASP A 73 -14.77 -7.95 -13.57
N ALA A 74 -13.78 -8.16 -14.42
CA ALA A 74 -12.82 -7.13 -14.80
C ALA A 74 -13.07 -6.67 -16.23
N ILE A 75 -13.22 -5.35 -16.43
CA ILE A 75 -13.36 -4.73 -17.75
C ILE A 75 -12.03 -4.32 -18.36
N GLY A 76 -10.95 -4.36 -17.58
CA GLY A 76 -9.61 -4.03 -18.03
C GLY A 76 -8.59 -4.15 -16.92
N GLN A 77 -7.32 -3.89 -17.27
CA GLN A 77 -6.25 -3.78 -16.29
C GLN A 77 -5.21 -2.76 -16.72
N LYS A 78 -4.50 -2.21 -15.75
CA LYS A 78 -3.37 -1.30 -15.96
C LYS A 78 -2.22 -1.70 -15.05
N THR A 79 -0.99 -1.56 -15.54
CA THR A 79 0.22 -1.98 -14.82
C THR A 79 1.18 -0.81 -14.69
N PHE A 80 1.74 -0.64 -13.49
CA PHE A 80 2.63 0.46 -13.14
C PHE A 80 3.90 -0.09 -12.51
N SER A 81 5.05 0.49 -12.86
CA SER A 81 6.34 0.13 -12.25
C SER A 81 6.42 0.59 -10.80
N THR A 82 7.11 -0.19 -9.98
CA THR A 82 7.44 0.16 -8.59
C THR A 82 8.95 0.09 -8.37
N GLY A 83 9.38 0.20 -7.11
CA GLY A 83 10.67 -0.34 -6.69
C GLY A 83 10.74 -1.87 -6.81
N ARG A 84 11.89 -2.44 -6.45
CA ARG A 84 12.14 -3.88 -6.61
C ARG A 84 11.44 -4.73 -5.56
N ASN A 85 10.92 -5.87 -5.98
CA ASN A 85 10.31 -6.87 -5.12
C ASN A 85 9.22 -6.29 -4.19
N PRO A 86 8.15 -5.71 -4.78
CA PRO A 86 7.04 -5.15 -4.02
C PRO A 86 6.34 -6.25 -3.20
N ARG A 87 6.14 -6.01 -1.91
CA ARG A 87 5.60 -7.00 -0.96
C ARG A 87 4.23 -6.66 -0.43
N SER A 88 3.96 -5.38 -0.21
CA SER A 88 2.73 -4.92 0.42
C SER A 88 2.24 -3.67 -0.28
N VAL A 89 0.92 -3.60 -0.47
CA VAL A 89 0.23 -2.46 -1.05
C VAL A 89 -0.83 -1.95 -0.08
N ALA A 90 -0.94 -0.62 0.03
CA ALA A 90 -2.02 0.07 0.71
C ALA A 90 -2.49 1.25 -0.15
N VAL A 91 -3.70 1.74 0.11
CA VAL A 91 -4.38 2.71 -0.76
C VAL A 91 -5.02 3.81 0.08
N GLY A 92 -5.12 5.01 -0.49
CA GLY A 92 -5.73 6.18 0.16
C GLY A 92 -5.53 7.45 -0.66
N ASP A 93 -6.26 8.51 -0.34
CA ASP A 93 -6.11 9.82 -0.98
C ASP A 93 -5.11 10.68 -0.16
N PHE A 94 -3.83 10.66 -0.56
CA PHE A 94 -2.73 11.35 0.13
C PHE A 94 -2.57 12.80 -0.33
N ASN A 95 -3.12 13.16 -1.49
CA ASN A 95 -3.00 14.49 -2.08
C ASN A 95 -4.31 15.30 -2.08
N ARG A 96 -5.39 14.74 -1.54
CA ARG A 96 -6.72 15.34 -1.40
C ARG A 96 -7.35 15.73 -2.73
N ASP A 97 -7.05 14.99 -3.80
CA ASP A 97 -7.70 15.18 -5.09
C ASP A 97 -8.94 14.27 -5.28
N ASN A 98 -9.30 13.53 -4.23
CA ASN A 98 -10.34 12.51 -4.16
C ASN A 98 -10.01 11.22 -4.93
N MET A 99 -8.83 11.10 -5.53
CA MET A 99 -8.37 9.91 -6.24
C MET A 99 -7.59 9.01 -5.30
N LEU A 100 -7.79 7.70 -5.44
CA LEU A 100 -7.00 6.75 -4.67
C LEU A 100 -5.57 6.71 -5.22
N ASP A 101 -4.64 7.03 -4.33
CA ASP A 101 -3.22 6.78 -4.51
C ASP A 101 -2.86 5.38 -3.99
N VAL A 102 -1.70 4.89 -4.43
CA VAL A 102 -1.17 3.57 -4.07
C VAL A 102 0.19 3.72 -3.40
N VAL A 103 0.35 3.12 -2.22
CA VAL A 103 1.63 3.05 -1.51
C VAL A 103 2.13 1.61 -1.49
N VAL A 104 3.37 1.39 -1.88
CA VAL A 104 3.97 0.07 -2.07
C VAL A 104 5.28 -0.04 -1.30
N ALA A 105 5.40 -1.08 -0.46
CA ALA A 105 6.65 -1.44 0.21
C ALA A 105 7.49 -2.35 -0.68
N ASN A 106 8.71 -1.93 -1.03
CA ASN A 106 9.60 -2.60 -1.98
C ASN A 106 10.81 -3.19 -1.26
N SER A 107 10.77 -4.51 -1.07
CA SER A 107 11.79 -5.20 -0.26
C SER A 107 13.17 -5.30 -0.91
N GLY A 108 13.23 -5.28 -2.24
CA GLY A 108 14.44 -5.55 -3.01
C GLY A 108 15.38 -4.37 -3.13
N ASP A 109 14.89 -3.15 -2.92
CA ASP A 109 15.67 -1.91 -2.97
C ASP A 109 15.50 -1.03 -1.73
N ASN A 110 14.87 -1.55 -0.67
CA ASN A 110 14.64 -0.86 0.60
C ASN A 110 13.93 0.49 0.40
N SER A 111 12.85 0.47 -0.39
CA SER A 111 12.10 1.69 -0.70
C SER A 111 10.61 1.55 -0.46
N VAL A 112 9.95 2.69 -0.45
CA VAL A 112 8.50 2.81 -0.61
C VAL A 112 8.22 3.61 -1.87
N THR A 113 7.36 3.08 -2.73
CA THR A 113 6.82 3.80 -3.88
C THR A 113 5.45 4.37 -3.52
N VAL A 114 5.22 5.65 -3.78
CA VAL A 114 3.89 6.27 -3.79
C VAL A 114 3.53 6.58 -5.25
N LEU A 115 2.43 6.03 -5.72
CA LEU A 115 1.85 6.29 -7.04
C LEU A 115 0.62 7.17 -6.84
N LEU A 116 0.73 8.45 -7.21
CA LEU A 116 -0.41 9.35 -7.16
C LEU A 116 -1.46 8.96 -8.21
N GLY A 117 -2.71 8.84 -7.77
CA GLY A 117 -3.86 8.56 -8.61
C GLY A 117 -4.17 9.77 -9.50
N ASN A 118 -4.23 9.56 -10.80
CA ASN A 118 -4.73 10.55 -11.75
C ASN A 118 -5.74 9.93 -12.74
N GLY A 119 -6.57 8.99 -12.24
CA GLY A 119 -7.47 8.21 -13.08
C GLY A 119 -6.73 7.17 -13.94
N LEU A 120 -5.64 6.61 -13.39
CA LEU A 120 -4.85 5.52 -13.97
C LEU A 120 -4.13 5.85 -15.29
N ASN A 121 -3.98 7.12 -15.68
CA ASN A 121 -3.49 7.48 -17.01
C ASN A 121 -2.03 7.92 -17.04
N ASP A 122 -1.40 8.17 -15.90
CA ASP A 122 -0.04 8.70 -15.88
C ASP A 122 0.72 8.37 -14.57
N THR A 123 1.98 7.95 -14.69
CA THR A 123 2.89 7.63 -13.57
C THR A 123 3.84 8.78 -13.23
N SER A 124 3.68 9.95 -13.85
CA SER A 124 4.51 11.13 -13.59
C SER A 124 4.47 11.60 -12.13
N GLY A 125 3.42 11.23 -11.39
CA GLY A 125 3.28 11.45 -9.95
C GLY A 125 3.99 10.43 -9.06
N GLN A 126 4.73 9.46 -9.63
CA GLN A 126 5.44 8.45 -8.85
C GLN A 126 6.56 9.09 -8.01
N LYS A 127 6.54 8.80 -6.71
CA LYS A 127 7.60 9.15 -5.77
C LYS A 127 8.18 7.91 -5.11
N ASN A 128 9.49 7.91 -4.88
CA ASN A 128 10.17 6.82 -4.18
C ASN A 128 10.92 7.38 -2.97
N PHE A 129 10.76 6.72 -1.83
CA PHE A 129 11.38 7.10 -0.56
C PHE A 129 12.23 5.95 -0.03
N SER A 130 13.38 6.26 0.54
CA SER A 130 14.20 5.25 1.21
C SER A 130 13.56 4.82 2.52
N THR A 131 13.75 3.55 2.88
CA THR A 131 13.30 2.95 4.13
C THR A 131 14.45 2.24 4.83
N GLY A 132 14.18 1.62 5.98
CA GLY A 132 15.07 0.62 6.56
C GLY A 132 15.18 -0.65 5.68
N ALA A 133 15.96 -1.63 6.15
CA ALA A 133 16.22 -2.84 5.37
C ALA A 133 15.01 -3.79 5.33
N ASN A 134 14.72 -4.30 4.12
CA ASN A 134 13.68 -5.30 3.84
C ASN A 134 12.28 -4.87 4.34
N PRO A 135 11.70 -3.79 3.81
CA PRO A 135 10.33 -3.38 4.14
C PRO A 135 9.34 -4.50 3.75
N GLN A 136 8.45 -4.88 4.68
CA GLN A 136 7.55 -6.03 4.52
C GLN A 136 6.07 -5.64 4.42
N SER A 137 5.65 -4.63 5.17
CA SER A 137 4.24 -4.23 5.23
C SER A 137 4.13 -2.71 5.35
N VAL A 138 3.11 -2.16 4.71
CA VAL A 138 2.72 -0.76 4.80
C VAL A 138 1.30 -0.64 5.34
N ALA A 139 1.09 0.32 6.24
CA ALA A 139 -0.22 0.75 6.71
C ALA A 139 -0.40 2.25 6.45
N VAL A 140 -1.65 2.68 6.27
CA VAL A 140 -2.00 4.06 5.92
C VAL A 140 -3.06 4.56 6.89
N GLY A 141 -2.92 5.82 7.32
CA GLY A 141 -3.84 6.47 8.25
C GLY A 141 -3.32 7.84 8.66
N ASP A 142 -4.19 8.68 9.23
CA ASP A 142 -3.78 9.92 9.86
C ASP A 142 -3.21 9.59 11.25
N PHE A 143 -1.88 9.46 11.37
CA PHE A 143 -1.20 9.02 12.59
C PHE A 143 -0.75 10.20 13.46
N ASN A 144 -0.68 11.40 12.90
CA ASN A 144 -0.32 12.64 13.61
C ASN A 144 -1.51 13.57 13.89
N PHE A 145 -2.72 13.22 13.43
CA PHE A 145 -3.97 13.99 13.58
C PHE A 145 -3.97 15.35 12.84
N ASP A 146 -3.22 15.47 11.75
CA ASP A 146 -3.21 16.68 10.90
C ASP A 146 -4.26 16.66 9.78
N GLY A 147 -5.00 15.55 9.68
CA GLY A 147 -6.05 15.32 8.70
C GLY A 147 -5.54 14.85 7.34
N ASN A 148 -4.24 14.68 7.12
CA ASN A 148 -3.65 14.07 5.93
C ASN A 148 -3.35 12.61 6.20
N LEU A 149 -3.36 11.78 5.15
CA LEU A 149 -2.94 10.39 5.30
C LEU A 149 -1.41 10.30 5.37
N ASP A 150 -0.93 9.61 6.40
CA ASP A 150 0.45 9.18 6.56
C ASP A 150 0.61 7.72 6.13
N ALA A 151 1.85 7.28 5.90
CA ALA A 151 2.18 5.87 5.69
C ALA A 151 3.24 5.38 6.68
N VAL A 152 3.04 4.18 7.23
CA VAL A 152 3.95 3.54 8.19
C VAL A 152 4.40 2.20 7.63
N VAL A 153 5.71 2.00 7.56
CA VAL A 153 6.33 0.82 6.92
C VAL A 153 7.24 0.10 7.91
N VAL A 154 7.01 -1.20 8.08
CA VAL A 154 7.83 -2.06 8.95
C VAL A 154 9.01 -2.65 8.17
N ASN A 155 10.23 -2.45 8.68
CA ASN A 155 11.48 -2.82 8.02
C ASN A 155 12.13 -4.04 8.73
N TYR A 156 11.80 -5.24 8.26
CA TYR A 156 12.05 -6.48 8.98
C TYR A 156 13.53 -6.76 9.29
N ASN A 157 14.45 -6.45 8.36
CA ASN A 157 15.88 -6.77 8.56
C ASN A 157 16.65 -5.70 9.34
N SER A 158 16.02 -4.56 9.65
CA SER A 158 16.69 -3.44 10.34
C SER A 158 16.09 -3.10 11.70
N ASP A 159 15.06 -3.84 12.15
CA ASP A 159 14.35 -3.58 13.40
C ASP A 159 13.90 -2.11 13.52
N THR A 160 13.39 -1.57 12.41
CA THR A 160 12.95 -0.18 12.32
C THR A 160 11.57 -0.07 11.67
N VAL A 161 10.94 1.07 11.89
CA VAL A 161 9.75 1.53 11.18
C VAL A 161 10.09 2.82 10.46
N THR A 162 9.71 2.93 9.19
CA THR A 162 9.74 4.19 8.44
C THR A 162 8.35 4.82 8.48
N VAL A 163 8.26 6.10 8.82
CA VAL A 163 7.02 6.89 8.76
C VAL A 163 7.17 7.94 7.67
N LEU A 164 6.22 8.00 6.76
CA LEU A 164 6.07 9.03 5.72
C LEU A 164 4.90 9.92 6.13
N ILE A 165 5.19 11.18 6.48
CA ILE A 165 4.17 12.14 6.94
C ILE A 165 3.51 12.82 5.75
N GLY A 166 2.19 12.67 5.64
CA GLY A 166 1.36 13.21 4.58
C GLY A 166 1.29 14.73 4.61
N ASN A 167 1.15 15.35 3.43
CA ASN A 167 0.97 16.80 3.32
C ASN A 167 -0.31 17.23 2.63
N GLY A 168 -1.12 16.28 2.14
CA GLY A 168 -2.37 16.55 1.45
C GLY A 168 -2.20 17.30 0.13
N ARG A 169 -1.05 17.20 -0.54
CA ARG A 169 -0.78 17.90 -1.82
C ARG A 169 -0.07 17.06 -2.85
N ASP A 170 1.09 16.51 -2.51
CA ASP A 170 1.94 15.78 -3.46
C ASP A 170 2.55 14.54 -2.82
N SER A 171 1.86 13.94 -1.85
CA SER A 171 2.22 12.75 -1.06
C SER A 171 2.80 13.04 0.33
N VAL A 172 4.04 13.54 0.46
CA VAL A 172 4.80 13.46 1.73
C VAL A 172 5.64 14.73 1.98
N ILE A 173 5.64 15.25 3.21
CA ILE A 173 6.49 16.38 3.66
C ILE A 173 7.80 15.94 4.33
N GLU A 174 7.79 14.85 5.08
CA GLU A 174 8.93 14.34 5.84
C GLU A 174 8.85 12.82 5.91
N TYR A 175 9.99 12.12 5.87
CA TYR A 175 10.03 10.72 6.23
C TYR A 175 11.18 10.44 7.18
N GLN A 176 10.91 9.66 8.22
CA GLN A 176 11.88 9.35 9.26
C GLN A 176 11.82 7.85 9.58
N THR A 177 13.00 7.26 9.78
CA THR A 177 13.14 5.88 10.26
C THR A 177 13.42 5.88 11.74
N TYR A 178 12.68 5.07 12.49
CA TYR A 178 12.76 4.92 13.94
C TYR A 178 13.08 3.46 14.27
N SER A 179 14.03 3.21 15.18
CA SER A 179 14.26 1.86 15.71
C SER A 179 13.07 1.42 16.56
N THR A 180 12.65 0.16 16.43
CA THR A 180 11.55 -0.39 17.24
C THR A 180 12.01 -0.98 18.59
N GLY A 181 13.29 -0.78 18.94
CA GLY A 181 13.92 -1.35 20.12
C GLY A 181 14.22 -2.85 19.97
N LYS A 182 15.36 -3.30 20.49
CA LYS A 182 15.65 -4.73 20.71
C LYS A 182 15.53 -5.02 22.20
N ASP A 183 14.33 -5.04 22.76
CA ASP A 183 14.18 -5.31 24.20
C ASP A 183 13.44 -6.63 24.47
N TYR A 184 14.21 -7.71 24.48
CA TYR A 184 14.02 -8.78 25.46
C TYR A 184 15.04 -8.53 26.60
N ASP A 185 14.76 -7.54 27.45
CA ASP A 185 15.27 -7.57 28.82
C ASP A 185 14.11 -7.28 29.79
N HIS A 186 14.02 -8.12 30.82
CA HIS A 186 12.89 -8.30 31.71
C HIS A 186 12.70 -7.16 32.73
N ASN A 187 13.13 -5.93 32.44
CA ASN A 187 13.09 -4.83 33.39
C ASN A 187 12.67 -3.50 32.76
N GLN A 188 11.35 -3.31 32.70
CA GLN A 188 10.62 -2.03 32.79
C GLN A 188 11.38 -0.77 32.30
N GLN A 189 11.30 -0.47 31.00
CA GLN A 189 11.16 0.91 30.53
C GLN A 189 10.06 0.96 29.48
N ARG A 190 8.97 1.67 29.79
CA ARG A 190 7.88 1.92 28.84
C ARG A 190 8.43 2.82 27.74
N LEU A 191 8.34 2.37 26.49
CA LEU A 191 8.59 3.19 25.32
C LEU A 191 7.58 4.36 25.31
N SER A 192 8.08 5.59 25.46
CA SER A 192 7.32 6.80 25.18
C SER A 192 7.67 7.28 23.77
N LEU A 193 6.69 7.24 22.87
CA LEU A 193 6.73 7.98 21.61
C LEU A 193 6.63 9.48 21.94
N SER A 194 7.75 10.19 21.97
CA SER A 194 7.75 11.66 22.02
C SER A 194 8.07 12.18 20.62
N VAL A 195 7.04 12.53 19.87
CA VAL A 195 7.17 13.36 18.67
C VAL A 195 7.61 14.75 19.18
N TYR A 196 8.83 15.17 18.84
CA TYR A 196 9.30 16.51 19.14
C TYR A 196 8.68 17.47 18.12
N GLU A 197 7.66 18.22 18.52
CA GLU A 197 7.22 19.40 17.76
C GLU A 197 8.31 20.47 17.82
N SER A 198 8.90 20.79 16.66
CA SER A 198 9.78 21.94 16.53
C SER A 198 8.93 23.22 16.51
N ASN A 199 8.67 23.77 17.70
CA ASN A 199 8.08 25.09 17.86
C ASN A 199 9.06 26.16 17.38
N THR A 200 9.02 26.54 16.10
CA THR A 200 9.58 27.81 15.63
C THR A 200 8.51 28.90 15.77
N ALA A 201 8.31 29.36 17.01
CA ALA A 201 7.70 30.65 17.24
C ALA A 201 8.67 31.75 16.77
N SER A 202 8.29 32.42 15.68
CA SER A 202 8.91 33.66 15.22
C SER A 202 8.64 34.78 16.24
N PHE A 203 9.68 35.45 16.72
CA PHE A 203 9.60 36.77 17.37
C PHE A 203 9.63 37.88 16.33
#